data_AF-A0A3D4RWJ4-F1
#
_entry.id   AF-A0A3D4RWJ4-F1
#
_cell.length_a   1.000
_cell.length_b   1.000
_cell.length_c   1.000
_cell.angle_alpha   90.00
_cell.angle_beta   90.00
_cell.angle_gamma   90.00
#
_symmetry.space_group_name_H-M   'P 1'
#
loop_
_entity.id
_entity.type
_entity.pdbx_description
1 polymer ?
#
loop_
_entity_poly.entity_id
_entity_poly.type
_entity_poly.pdbx_seq_one_letter_code
_entity_poly.pdbx_strand_id
1 'polypeptide(L)'
;MDEHSVLICNEDEVSQFPAWGNEKANQYVLEKSVALGFKRIGNTAFFERVSEGVGYVYFIEAIGLDRVKIGYSDNPEKRLKQLSTGSPVSLSIYARVPGNQVMEKEIYQRFLHLRVENEWFHFTNEIKEYIEANSI
;
A
#
# COMPACT_ATOMS: atom_id res chain seq x y z
N MET A 1 1.74 9.62 24.81
CA MET A 1 1.20 8.27 24.52
C MET A 1 0.83 8.34 23.07
N ASP A 2 1.76 7.95 22.21
CA ASP A 2 1.60 8.15 20.76
C ASP A 2 0.76 7.02 20.18
N GLU A 3 -0.20 7.41 19.36
CA GLU A 3 -1.32 6.66 18.79
C GLU A 3 -0.89 5.58 17.78
N HIS A 4 0.41 5.34 17.68
CA HIS A 4 1.06 4.47 16.70
C HIS A 4 1.68 3.20 17.31
N SER A 5 1.61 3.03 18.63
CA SER A 5 2.07 1.82 19.32
C SER A 5 0.91 0.84 19.49
N VAL A 6 0.88 -0.23 18.69
CA VAL A 6 -0.12 -1.29 18.81
C VAL A 6 0.51 -2.47 19.53
N LEU A 7 -0.09 -2.91 20.64
CA LEU A 7 0.18 -4.24 21.18
C LEU A 7 -0.41 -5.25 20.21
N ILE A 8 0.45 -5.99 19.50
CA ILE A 8 0.02 -7.04 18.57
C ILE A 8 -0.37 -8.27 19.39
N CYS A 9 -1.47 -8.20 20.12
CA CYS A 9 -2.18 -9.33 20.73
C CYS A 9 -3.55 -8.81 21.18
N ASN A 10 -4.65 -9.35 20.64
CA ASN A 10 -5.94 -9.27 21.31
C ASN A 10 -5.88 -10.10 22.60
N GLU A 11 -6.51 -9.62 23.67
CA GLU A 11 -6.53 -10.31 24.99
C GLU A 11 -7.00 -11.78 24.88
N ASP A 12 -7.81 -12.11 23.88
CA ASP A 12 -8.38 -13.44 23.67
C ASP A 12 -7.37 -14.50 23.16
N GLU A 13 -6.25 -14.10 22.51
CA GLU A 13 -5.23 -15.05 22.03
C GLU A 13 -4.20 -15.43 23.11
N VAL A 14 -4.19 -14.73 24.24
CA VAL A 14 -3.22 -14.91 25.33
C VAL A 14 -3.37 -16.26 26.04
N SER A 15 -4.55 -16.88 25.94
CA SER A 15 -4.88 -18.14 26.62
C SER A 15 -4.27 -19.40 25.99
N GLN A 16 -3.71 -19.32 24.77
CA GLN A 16 -3.22 -20.49 24.01
C GLN A 16 -1.70 -20.65 23.94
N PHE A 17 -0.89 -19.77 24.55
CA PHE A 17 0.57 -19.78 24.37
C PHE A 17 1.35 -20.09 25.67
N PRO A 18 2.48 -20.84 25.56
CA PRO A 18 3.30 -21.22 26.71
C PRO A 18 4.05 -20.01 27.28
N ALA A 19 4.26 -20.04 28.60
CA ALA A 19 4.82 -18.97 29.44
C ALA A 19 5.80 -18.02 28.73
N TRP A 20 5.46 -16.73 28.77
CA TRP A 20 6.18 -15.60 28.21
C TRP A 20 7.67 -15.61 28.61
N GLY A 21 8.57 -15.28 27.68
CA GLY A 21 10.01 -15.13 27.95
C GLY A 21 10.94 -16.27 27.51
N ASN A 22 10.43 -17.31 26.84
CA ASN A 22 11.29 -18.33 26.23
C ASN A 22 11.66 -18.01 24.77
N GLU A 23 12.80 -18.52 24.33
CA GLU A 23 13.38 -18.24 23.00
C GLU A 23 12.44 -18.59 21.83
N LYS A 24 11.62 -19.65 22.00
CA LYS A 24 10.65 -20.08 20.99
C LYS A 24 9.46 -19.12 20.85
N ALA A 25 8.94 -18.59 21.96
CA ALA A 25 7.89 -17.58 21.95
C ALA A 25 8.37 -16.27 21.34
N ASN A 26 9.62 -15.87 21.64
CA ASN A 26 10.25 -14.69 21.04
C ASN A 26 10.43 -14.85 19.52
N GLN A 27 10.88 -16.03 19.07
CA GLN A 27 11.02 -16.32 17.65
C GLN A 27 9.68 -16.28 16.90
N TYR A 28 8.63 -16.90 17.47
CA TYR A 28 7.29 -16.91 16.88
C TYR A 28 6.69 -15.50 16.75
N VAL A 29 6.81 -14.67 17.80
CA VAL A 29 6.33 -13.28 17.78
C VAL A 29 7.13 -12.45 16.77
N LEU A 30 8.43 -12.68 16.61
CA LEU A 30 9.25 -12.01 15.60
C LEU A 30 8.84 -12.41 14.18
N GLU A 31 8.66 -13.69 13.91
CA GLU A 31 8.22 -14.20 12.61
C GLU A 31 6.84 -13.67 12.21
N LYS A 32 5.87 -13.70 13.15
CA LYS A 32 4.52 -13.15 12.95
C LYS A 32 4.54 -11.62 12.80
N SER A 33 5.32 -10.91 13.61
CA SER A 33 5.45 -9.45 13.52
C SER A 33 6.06 -9.04 12.17
N VAL A 34 7.11 -9.72 11.70
CA VAL A 34 7.69 -9.47 10.38
C VAL A 34 6.69 -9.78 9.26
N ALA A 35 5.99 -10.92 9.32
CA ALA A 35 4.97 -11.28 8.34
C ALA A 35 3.79 -10.29 8.30
N LEU A 36 3.49 -9.65 9.43
CA LEU A 36 2.44 -8.64 9.57
C LEU A 36 2.96 -7.20 9.35
N GLY A 37 4.23 -7.04 8.97
CA GLY A 37 4.83 -5.74 8.71
C GLY A 37 5.01 -4.90 9.98
N PHE A 38 5.53 -5.49 11.06
CA PHE A 38 5.89 -4.83 12.32
C PHE A 38 7.37 -5.05 12.65
N LYS A 39 8.06 -3.98 13.06
CA LYS A 39 9.49 -3.97 13.40
C LYS A 39 9.63 -3.77 14.90
N ARG A 40 10.57 -4.49 15.50
CA ARG A 40 10.84 -4.36 16.94
C ARG A 40 11.55 -3.04 17.24
N ILE A 41 11.10 -2.34 18.27
CA ILE A 41 11.75 -1.12 18.74
C ILE A 41 12.87 -1.51 19.70
N GLY A 42 14.12 -1.50 19.22
CA GLY A 42 15.31 -1.80 20.01
C GLY A 42 15.25 -3.18 20.70
N ASN A 43 15.59 -3.23 21.99
CA ASN A 43 15.52 -4.44 22.82
C ASN A 43 14.23 -4.53 23.66
N THR A 44 13.17 -3.83 23.25
CA THR A 44 11.89 -3.84 23.98
C THR A 44 10.91 -4.88 23.40
N ALA A 45 9.85 -5.18 24.16
CA ALA A 45 8.72 -5.98 23.68
C ALA A 45 7.74 -5.19 22.81
N PHE A 46 8.03 -3.91 22.53
CA PHE A 46 7.19 -3.07 21.67
C PHE A 46 7.59 -3.24 20.21
N PHE A 47 6.57 -3.38 19.36
CA PHE A 47 6.72 -3.45 17.92
C PHE A 47 6.06 -2.21 17.33
N GLU A 48 6.82 -1.43 16.57
CA GLU A 48 6.25 -0.43 15.70
C GLU A 48 5.68 -1.14 14.48
N ARG A 49 4.53 -0.70 14.00
CA ARG A 49 4.12 -1.10 12.65
C ARG A 49 5.19 -0.60 11.70
N VAL A 50 5.82 -1.50 10.94
CA VAL A 50 6.56 -1.12 9.73
C VAL A 50 5.51 -0.58 8.78
N SER A 51 5.29 0.71 8.85
CA SER A 51 4.72 1.44 7.76
C SER A 51 5.77 1.45 6.63
N GLU A 52 5.86 0.36 5.87
CA GLU A 52 6.01 0.59 4.44
C GLU A 52 4.77 1.38 4.06
N GLY A 53 4.96 2.71 3.92
CA GLY A 53 3.96 3.75 4.14
C GLY A 53 2.54 3.36 3.77
N VAL A 54 1.62 3.52 4.72
CA VAL A 54 0.19 3.40 4.44
C VAL A 54 -0.17 4.57 3.54
N GLY A 55 -0.37 4.31 2.25
CA GLY A 55 -0.71 5.31 1.26
C GLY A 55 -1.74 4.76 0.30
N TYR A 56 -1.70 5.25 -0.92
CA TYR A 56 -2.62 4.85 -1.97
C TYR A 56 -1.86 4.55 -3.25
N VAL A 57 -2.22 3.44 -3.89
CA VAL A 57 -1.98 3.28 -5.32
C VAL A 57 -3.09 4.04 -6.04
N TYR A 58 -2.72 5.05 -6.80
CA TYR A 58 -3.65 5.90 -7.54
C TYR A 58 -3.68 5.55 -9.02
N PHE A 59 -4.83 5.84 -9.62
CA PHE A 59 -5.10 5.74 -11.05
C PHE A 59 -5.51 7.13 -11.53
N ILE A 60 -4.60 7.83 -12.23
CA ILE A 60 -4.87 9.16 -12.79
C ILE A 60 -5.17 9.02 -14.28
N GLU A 61 -6.38 9.38 -14.68
CA GLU A 61 -6.79 9.39 -16.07
C GLU A 61 -6.33 10.68 -16.76
N ALA A 62 -5.78 10.54 -17.97
CA ALA A 62 -5.63 11.64 -18.92
C ALA A 62 -6.89 11.73 -19.78
N ILE A 63 -7.74 12.71 -19.47
CA ILE A 63 -9.09 12.83 -20.03
C ILE A 63 -9.01 12.95 -21.56
N GLY A 64 -9.73 12.08 -22.26
CA GLY A 64 -9.82 12.06 -23.72
C GLY A 64 -8.65 11.39 -24.44
N LEU A 65 -7.70 10.79 -23.72
CA LEU A 65 -6.56 10.06 -24.32
C LEU A 65 -6.62 8.54 -24.13
N ASP A 66 -7.64 8.01 -23.45
CA ASP A 66 -7.75 6.59 -23.06
C ASP A 66 -6.47 6.06 -22.38
N ARG A 67 -5.89 6.90 -21.52
CA ARG A 67 -4.64 6.63 -20.81
C ARG A 67 -4.82 6.83 -19.32
N VAL A 68 -4.21 5.92 -18.57
CA VAL A 68 -4.19 5.97 -17.11
C VAL A 68 -2.75 5.87 -16.62
N LYS A 69 -2.41 6.70 -15.63
CA LYS A 69 -1.16 6.64 -14.89
C LYS A 69 -1.40 5.86 -13.61
N ILE A 70 -0.56 4.86 -13.37
CA ILE A 70 -0.55 4.09 -12.12
C ILE A 70 0.66 4.55 -11.31
N GLY A 71 0.46 4.80 -10.02
CA GLY A 71 1.57 5.11 -9.13
C GLY A 71 1.17 5.12 -7.67
N TYR A 72 2.14 5.31 -6.78
CA TYR A 72 1.93 5.32 -5.33
C TYR A 72 2.15 6.72 -4.73
N SER A 73 1.30 7.12 -3.79
CA SER A 73 1.50 8.31 -2.95
C SER A 73 0.70 8.21 -1.65
N ASP A 74 1.20 8.85 -0.59
CA ASP A 74 0.44 9.18 0.62
C ASP A 74 -0.67 10.22 0.37
N ASN A 75 -0.48 11.12 -0.60
CA ASN A 75 -1.44 12.17 -0.98
C ASN A 75 -1.59 12.27 -2.53
N PRO A 76 -2.45 11.42 -3.13
CA PRO A 76 -2.71 11.43 -4.57
C PRO A 76 -3.16 12.79 -5.12
N GLU A 77 -3.91 13.58 -4.35
CA GLU A 77 -4.44 14.88 -4.75
C GLU A 77 -3.31 15.90 -4.95
N LYS A 78 -2.33 15.92 -4.04
CA LYS A 78 -1.12 16.74 -4.19
C LYS A 78 -0.31 16.30 -5.40
N ARG A 79 -0.19 14.98 -5.63
CA ARG A 79 0.49 14.43 -6.80
C ARG A 79 -0.21 14.81 -8.11
N LEU A 80 -1.54 14.75 -8.16
CA LEU A 80 -2.33 15.19 -9.31
C LEU A 80 -2.00 16.65 -9.65
N LYS A 81 -2.04 17.55 -8.67
CA LYS A 81 -1.70 18.97 -8.88
C LYS A 81 -0.31 19.16 -9.48
N GLN A 82 0.68 18.41 -9.00
CA GLN A 82 2.05 18.46 -9.52
C GLN A 82 2.17 17.93 -10.95
N LEU A 83 1.42 16.90 -11.31
CA LEU A 83 1.41 16.37 -12.67
C LEU A 83 0.68 17.31 -13.64
N SER A 84 -0.40 17.93 -13.20
CA SER A 84 -1.20 18.85 -14.02
C SER A 84 -0.44 20.11 -14.44
N THR A 85 0.59 20.56 -13.72
CA THR A 85 1.37 21.74 -14.13
C THR A 85 2.18 21.53 -15.41
N GLY A 86 2.58 20.28 -15.69
CA GLY A 86 3.36 19.91 -16.87
C GLY A 86 2.55 19.15 -17.93
N SER A 87 1.25 18.93 -17.70
CA SER A 87 0.40 18.17 -18.61
C SER A 87 -0.33 19.09 -19.59
N PRO A 88 -0.26 18.85 -20.91
CA PRO A 88 -1.03 19.59 -21.90
C PRO A 88 -2.52 19.22 -21.90
N VAL A 89 -2.91 18.16 -21.18
CA VAL A 89 -4.28 17.66 -21.07
C VAL A 89 -4.75 17.64 -19.62
N SER A 90 -6.08 17.70 -19.44
CA SER A 90 -6.70 17.60 -18.12
C SER A 90 -6.48 16.21 -17.51
N LEU A 91 -6.05 16.20 -16.25
CA LEU A 91 -5.84 14.99 -15.46
C LEU A 91 -6.89 14.91 -14.36
N SER A 92 -7.37 13.71 -14.06
CA SER A 92 -8.25 13.46 -12.92
C SER A 92 -7.87 12.18 -12.20
N ILE A 93 -8.07 12.12 -10.88
CA ILE A 93 -7.97 10.86 -10.14
C ILE A 93 -9.22 10.06 -10.47
N TYR A 94 -9.06 8.97 -11.20
CA TYR A 94 -10.13 8.03 -11.49
C TYR A 94 -10.42 7.17 -10.25
N ALA A 95 -9.37 6.66 -9.61
CA ALA A 95 -9.50 5.88 -8.37
C ALA A 95 -8.23 5.89 -7.52
N ARG A 96 -8.39 5.45 -6.27
CA ARG A 96 -7.31 5.15 -5.36
C ARG A 96 -7.60 3.88 -4.58
N VAL A 97 -6.59 3.06 -4.39
CA VAL A 97 -6.65 1.82 -3.62
C VAL A 97 -5.69 1.94 -2.45
N PRO A 98 -6.13 1.74 -1.19
CA PRO A 98 -5.21 1.72 -0.05
C PRO A 98 -4.15 0.66 -0.28
N GLY A 99 -2.88 1.04 -0.12
CA GLY A 99 -1.77 0.15 -0.45
C GLY A 99 -0.41 0.77 -0.15
N ASN A 100 0.63 0.08 -0.60
CA ASN A 100 2.03 0.48 -0.45
C ASN A 100 2.76 0.39 -1.80
N GLN A 101 4.07 0.65 -1.78
CA GLN A 101 4.91 0.58 -2.98
C GLN A 101 5.06 -0.85 -3.53
N VAL A 102 4.94 -1.87 -2.69
CA VAL A 102 4.98 -3.27 -3.15
C VAL A 102 3.75 -3.58 -4.00
N MET A 103 2.57 -3.19 -3.51
CA MET A 103 1.32 -3.34 -4.26
C MET A 103 1.34 -2.55 -5.58
N GLU A 104 1.91 -1.34 -5.60
CA GLU A 104 2.09 -0.58 -6.84
C GLU A 104 2.94 -1.35 -7.85
N LYS A 105 4.07 -1.94 -7.43
CA LYS A 105 4.91 -2.76 -8.29
C LYS A 105 4.18 -3.99 -8.80
N GLU A 106 3.41 -4.67 -7.97
CA GLU A 106 2.61 -5.83 -8.37
C GLU A 106 1.58 -5.45 -9.45
N ILE A 107 0.86 -4.34 -9.25
CA ILE A 107 -0.09 -3.80 -10.22
C ILE A 107 0.62 -3.40 -11.52
N TYR A 108 1.77 -2.73 -11.40
CA TYR A 108 2.59 -2.33 -12.54
C TYR A 108 3.03 -3.54 -13.36
N GLN A 109 3.50 -4.61 -12.72
CA GLN A 109 3.88 -5.86 -13.39
C GLN A 109 2.67 -6.56 -14.02
N ARG A 110 1.53 -6.59 -13.32
CA ARG A 110 0.28 -7.18 -13.82
C ARG A 110 -0.18 -6.53 -15.13
N PHE A 111 -0.06 -5.20 -15.24
CA PHE A 111 -0.51 -4.45 -16.42
C PHE A 111 0.61 -4.07 -17.38
N LEU A 112 1.79 -4.68 -17.26
CA LEU A 112 2.94 -4.33 -18.09
C LEU A 112 2.66 -4.48 -19.59
N HIS A 113 1.76 -5.40 -19.98
CA HIS A 113 1.31 -5.58 -21.38
C HIS A 113 0.49 -4.42 -21.92
N LEU A 114 -0.07 -3.57 -21.06
CA LEU A 114 -0.85 -2.38 -21.43
C LEU A 114 -0.01 -1.09 -21.40
N ARG A 115 1.29 -1.20 -21.07
CA ARG A 115 2.18 -0.04 -20.90
C ARG A 115 2.38 0.68 -22.23
N VAL A 116 2.13 1.99 -22.22
CA VAL A 116 2.41 2.91 -23.33
C VAL A 116 3.82 3.45 -23.19
N GLU A 117 4.09 4.15 -22.09
CA GLU A 117 5.39 4.76 -21.82
C GLU A 117 5.53 5.08 -20.33
N ASN A 118 6.69 4.79 -19.74
CA ASN A 118 6.96 5.03 -18.32
C ASN A 118 5.87 4.40 -17.42
N GLU A 119 5.11 5.23 -16.70
CA GLU A 119 4.03 4.86 -15.78
C GLU A 119 2.64 5.02 -16.41
N TRP A 120 2.55 5.23 -17.74
CA TRP A 120 1.29 5.37 -18.48
C TRP A 120 0.90 4.06 -19.16
N PHE A 121 -0.39 3.74 -19.07
CA PHE A 121 -1.01 2.52 -19.57
C PHE A 121 -2.26 2.84 -20.39
N HIS A 122 -2.63 1.93 -21.29
CA HIS A 122 -3.93 1.98 -21.96
C HIS A 122 -5.05 1.76 -20.95
N PHE A 123 -6.06 2.64 -20.95
CA PHE A 123 -7.14 2.59 -19.96
C PHE A 123 -8.26 1.61 -20.38
N THR A 124 -7.92 0.32 -20.37
CA THR A 124 -8.79 -0.77 -20.80
C THR A 124 -9.81 -1.19 -19.74
N ASN A 125 -10.77 -2.03 -20.13
CA ASN A 125 -11.73 -2.63 -19.21
C ASN A 125 -11.04 -3.48 -18.13
N GLU A 126 -9.92 -4.14 -18.44
CA GLU A 126 -9.16 -4.95 -17.47
C GLU A 126 -8.69 -4.11 -16.27
N ILE A 127 -8.25 -2.87 -16.52
CA ILE A 127 -7.86 -1.94 -15.45
C ILE A 127 -9.10 -1.46 -14.69
N LYS A 128 -10.20 -1.15 -15.39
CA LYS A 128 -11.45 -0.70 -14.75
C LYS A 128 -12.03 -1.76 -13.82
N GLU A 129 -12.11 -3.00 -14.27
CA GLU A 129 -12.55 -4.15 -13.48
C GLU A 129 -11.65 -4.37 -12.26
N TYR A 130 -10.33 -4.22 -12.41
CA TYR A 130 -9.42 -4.26 -11.28
C TYR A 130 -9.70 -3.17 -10.25
N ILE A 131 -9.92 -1.94 -10.72
CA ILE A 131 -10.23 -0.80 -9.87
C ILE A 131 -11.54 -1.06 -9.12
N GLU A 132 -12.62 -1.40 -9.81
CA GLU A 132 -13.93 -1.65 -9.22
C GLU A 132 -13.90 -2.74 -8.15
N ALA A 133 -13.06 -3.77 -8.33
CA ALA A 133 -12.91 -4.85 -7.35
C ALA A 133 -12.07 -4.47 -6.10
N ASN A 134 -11.31 -3.37 -6.14
CA ASN A 134 -10.31 -3.04 -5.09
C ASN A 134 -10.40 -1.60 -4.56
N SER A 135 -11.17 -0.71 -5.17
CA SER A 135 -11.38 0.67 -4.71
C SER A 135 -12.47 0.74 -3.63
N ILE A 136 -12.32 1.69 -2.70
CA ILE A 136 -13.32 2.03 -1.66
C ILE A 136 -14.21 3.17 -2.15
#